data_AF-A0A838VX36-F1
#
_entry.id   AF-A0A838VX36-F1
#
_cell.length_a   1.000
_cell.length_b   1.000
_cell.length_c   1.000
_cell.angle_alpha   90.00
_cell.angle_beta   90.00
_cell.angle_gamma   90.00
#
_symmetry.space_group_name_H-M   'P 1'
#
loop_
_entity.id
_entity.type
_entity.pdbx_description
1 polymer ?
#
loop_
_entity_poly.entity_id
_entity_poly.type
_entity_poly.pdbx_seq_one_letter_code
_entity_poly.pdbx_strand_id
1 'polypeptide(L)' 'MNQYSGTKQKSQRRPRTLKGQFEPDNTQETKRLRSIRLTDTAWEKLAEIALKNHITRTEVIEIFARGEELD' A
#
# COMPACT_ATOMS: atom_id res chain seq x y z
N MET A 1 15.54 -6.74 -25.53
CA MET A 1 15.65 -6.74 -24.06
C MET A 1 15.46 -5.32 -23.56
N ASN A 2 14.28 -4.97 -23.04
CA ASN A 2 14.00 -3.65 -22.45
C ASN A 2 13.99 -3.79 -20.92
N GLN A 3 15.09 -3.46 -20.27
CA GLN A 3 15.32 -3.76 -18.85
C GLN A 3 14.97 -2.64 -17.85
N TYR A 4 14.22 -1.60 -18.27
CA TYR A 4 13.78 -0.55 -17.33
C TYR A 4 12.36 -0.05 -17.65
N SER A 5 11.34 -0.87 -17.37
CA SER A 5 9.92 -0.45 -17.33
C SER A 5 9.53 0.11 -15.95
N GLY A 6 10.47 0.77 -15.29
CA GLY A 6 10.38 1.19 -13.89
C GLY A 6 9.81 2.59 -13.66
N THR A 7 8.84 3.06 -14.44
CA THR A 7 8.05 4.28 -14.10
C THR A 7 6.73 4.29 -14.87
N LYS A 8 5.78 3.39 -14.59
CA LYS A 8 4.47 3.46 -15.27
C LYS A 8 3.40 4.27 -14.57
N GLN A 9 3.49 4.53 -13.26
CA GLN A 9 2.71 5.59 -12.61
C GLN A 9 3.50 6.08 -11.39
N LYS A 10 4.00 7.32 -11.43
CA LYS A 10 4.50 7.96 -10.20
C LYS A 10 3.27 8.26 -9.35
N SER A 11 3.22 7.73 -8.13
CA SER A 11 2.19 8.10 -7.16
C SER A 11 2.17 9.62 -6.99
N GLN A 12 1.01 10.18 -6.63
CA GLN A 12 0.92 11.60 -6.32
C GLN A 12 1.99 11.96 -5.28
N ARG A 13 2.68 13.09 -5.50
CA ARG A 13 3.70 13.56 -4.56
C ARG A 13 3.03 13.80 -3.21
N ARG A 14 3.52 13.16 -2.15
CA ARG A 14 2.99 13.32 -0.80
C ARG A 14 2.95 14.81 -0.42
N PRO A 15 1.83 15.30 0.15
CA PRO A 15 1.75 16.66 0.64
C PRO A 15 2.81 16.89 1.72
N ARG A 16 3.30 18.12 1.80
CA ARG A 16 4.31 18.52 2.79
C ARG A 16 3.65 19.36 3.87
N THR A 17 4.07 19.16 5.11
CA THR A 17 3.74 20.01 6.24
C THR A 17 4.30 21.43 6.01
N LEU A 18 3.83 22.40 6.80
CA LEU A 18 4.35 23.78 6.80
C LEU A 18 5.85 23.87 7.10
N LYS A 19 6.43 22.84 7.75
CA LYS A 19 7.87 22.72 8.02
C LYS A 19 8.65 22.02 6.89
N GLY A 20 7.98 21.75 5.77
CA GLY A 20 8.56 21.07 4.62
C GLY A 20 8.80 19.57 4.85
N GLN A 21 8.25 18.96 5.89
CA GLN A 21 8.33 17.51 6.10
C GLN A 21 7.21 16.81 5.34
N PHE A 22 7.36 15.56 4.93
CA PHE A 22 6.24 14.83 4.33
C PHE A 22 5.16 14.58 5.39
N GLU A 23 3.91 14.85 5.05
CA GLU A 23 2.79 14.48 5.92
C GLU A 23 2.73 12.94 5.99
N PRO A 24 2.56 12.36 7.19
CA PRO A 24 2.30 10.93 7.30
C PRO A 24 0.91 10.64 6.72
N ASP A 25 0.82 9.58 5.90
CA ASP A 25 -0.45 9.16 5.29
C ASP A 25 -1.50 8.74 6.35
N ASN A 26 -1.07 8.45 7.59
CA ASN A 26 -1.95 8.11 8.72
C ASN A 26 -1.55 8.93 9.97
N THR A 27 -2.47 9.73 10.48
CA THR A 27 -2.28 10.59 11.66
C THR A 27 -2.76 9.96 12.96
N GLN A 28 -3.48 8.84 12.91
CA GLN A 28 -4.08 8.19 14.08
C GLN A 28 -3.13 7.19 14.74
N GLU A 29 -2.38 6.40 13.94
CA GLU A 29 -1.50 5.36 14.46
C GLU A 29 -0.12 5.34 13.80
N THR A 30 0.92 5.11 14.61
CA THR A 30 2.28 4.97 14.11
C THR A 30 2.47 3.60 13.47
N LYS A 31 2.71 3.57 12.16
CA LYS A 31 3.00 2.36 11.40
C LYS A 31 4.25 1.66 11.96
N ARG A 32 4.10 0.39 12.36
CA ARG A 32 5.19 -0.47 12.83
C ARG A 32 5.40 -1.62 11.86
N LEU A 33 6.66 -1.96 11.59
CA LEU A 33 6.99 -3.14 10.77
C LEU A 33 6.55 -4.41 11.50
N ARG A 34 5.80 -5.26 10.80
CA ARG A 34 5.34 -6.58 11.28
C ARG A 34 5.57 -7.62 10.18
N SER A 35 5.87 -8.84 10.59
CA SER A 35 6.00 -9.98 9.67
C SER A 35 4.72 -10.81 9.70
N ILE A 36 4.23 -11.21 8.53
CA ILE A 36 3.10 -12.12 8.38
C ILE A 36 3.53 -13.30 7.49
N ARG A 37 3.03 -14.50 7.79
CA ARG A 37 3.22 -15.69 6.95
C ARG A 37 1.90 -16.09 6.35
N LEU A 38 1.87 -16.22 5.04
CA LEU A 38 0.72 -16.61 4.25
C LEU A 38 1.18 -17.64 3.22
N THR A 39 0.24 -18.42 2.69
CA THR A 39 0.51 -19.28 1.53
C THR A 39 0.72 -18.45 0.28
N ASP A 40 1.38 -19.02 -0.73
CA ASP A 40 1.59 -18.34 -2.02
C ASP A 40 0.25 -17.95 -2.65
N THR A 41 -0.75 -18.82 -2.59
CA THR A 41 -2.11 -18.57 -3.07
C THR A 41 -2.79 -17.39 -2.36
N ALA A 42 -2.54 -17.19 -1.07
CA ALA A 42 -3.08 -16.05 -0.35
C ALA A 42 -2.37 -14.74 -0.75
N TRP A 43 -1.05 -14.79 -0.97
CA TRP A 43 -0.30 -13.65 -1.49
C TRP A 43 -0.75 -13.24 -2.90
N GLU A 44 -1.05 -14.20 -3.76
CA GLU A 44 -1.58 -13.95 -5.11
C GLU A 44 -2.97 -13.29 -5.06
N LYS A 45 -3.89 -13.81 -4.26
CA LYS A 45 -5.22 -13.19 -4.07
C LYS A 45 -5.15 -11.77 -3.53
N LEU A 46 -4.26 -11.51 -2.58
CA LEU A 46 -4.02 -10.15 -2.11
C LEU A 46 -3.53 -9.23 -3.23
N ALA A 47 -2.72 -9.74 -4.16
CA ALA A 47 -2.26 -8.98 -5.32
C ALA A 47 -3.43 -8.64 -6.28
N GLU A 48 -4.33 -9.58 -6.52
CA GLU A 48 -5.51 -9.38 -7.37
C GLU A 48 -6.44 -8.31 -6.79
N ILE A 49 -6.74 -8.39 -5.49
CA ILE A 49 -7.57 -7.41 -4.78
C ILE A 49 -6.92 -6.01 -4.85
N ALA A 50 -5.62 -5.93 -4.62
CA ALA A 50 -4.90 -4.65 -4.70
C ALA A 50 -4.96 -4.06 -6.11
N LEU A 51 -4.79 -4.88 -7.15
CA LEU A 51 -4.84 -4.45 -8.53
C LEU A 51 -6.23 -3.94 -8.92
N LYS A 52 -7.30 -4.63 -8.49
CA LYS A 52 -8.69 -4.22 -8.72
C LYS A 52 -9.00 -2.85 -8.08
N ASN A 53 -8.45 -2.61 -6.88
CA ASN A 53 -8.69 -1.41 -6.09
C ASN A 53 -7.66 -0.29 -6.31
N HIS A 54 -6.68 -0.49 -7.21
CA HIS A 54 -5.57 0.44 -7.45
C HIS A 54 -4.76 0.82 -6.19
N ILE A 55 -4.64 -0.12 -5.25
CA ILE A 55 -3.87 0.03 -4.01
C ILE A 55 -2.77 -1.02 -3.92
N THR A 56 -1.92 -0.91 -2.92
CA THR A 56 -0.84 -1.86 -2.62
C THR A 56 -1.35 -3.03 -1.77
N ARG A 57 -0.67 -4.18 -1.86
CA ARG A 57 -0.98 -5.36 -1.01
C ARG A 57 -0.93 -5.02 0.48
N THR A 58 -0.02 -4.13 0.88
CA THR A 58 0.09 -3.66 2.26
C THR A 58 -1.11 -2.83 2.68
N GLU A 59 -1.66 -2.00 1.81
CA GLU A 59 -2.89 -1.24 2.09
C GLU A 59 -4.09 -2.17 2.22
N VAL A 60 -4.20 -3.20 1.37
CA VAL A 60 -5.24 -4.24 1.51
C VAL A 60 -5.20 -4.89 2.90
N ILE A 61 -4.01 -5.31 3.35
CA ILE A 61 -3.83 -5.91 4.68
C ILE A 61 -4.24 -4.95 5.79
N GLU A 62 -3.85 -3.68 5.68
CA GLU A 62 -4.15 -2.66 6.69
C GLU A 62 -5.65 -2.32 6.74
N ILE A 63 -6.32 -2.25 5.60
CA ILE A 63 -7.77 -2.00 5.49
C ILE A 63 -8.54 -3.16 6.15
N PHE A 64 -8.21 -4.42 5.79
CA PHE A 64 -8.84 -5.57 6.43
C PHE A 64 -8.55 -5.67 7.93
N ALA A 65 -7.34 -5.32 8.37
CA ALA A 65 -6.99 -5.32 9.79
C ALA A 65 -7.76 -4.25 10.60
N ARG A 66 -8.26 -3.19 9.94
CA ARG A 66 -9.14 -2.18 10.55
C ARG A 66 -10.63 -2.57 10.52
N GLY A 67 -10.98 -3.68 9.88
CA GLY A 67 -12.37 -4.09 9.69
C GLY A 67 -13.11 -3.26 8.63
N GLU A 68 -12.38 -2.58 7.76
CA GLU A 68 -12.92 -1.87 6.60
C GLU A 68 -13.12 -2.85 5.43
N GLU A 69 -14.09 -2.54 4.55
CA GLU A 69 -14.36 -3.34 3.34
C GLU A 69 -13.76 -2.67 2.09
N LEU A 70 -13.38 -3.50 1.12
CA LEU A 70 -12.92 -3.11 -0.20
C LEU A 70 -13.95 -3.54 -1.25
N ASP A 71 -14.18 -2.70 -2.25
CA ASP A 71 -15.16 -2.92 -3.31
C ASP A 71 -14.77 -4.02 -4.33
#